data_AF-A0A7W1ARJ8-F1
#
_entry.id   AF-A0A7W1ARJ8-F1
#
_cell.length_a   1.000
_cell.length_b   1.000
_cell.length_c   1.000
_cell.angle_alpha   90.00
_cell.angle_beta   90.00
_cell.angle_gamma   90.00
#
_symmetry.space_group_name_H-M   'P 1'
#
loop_
_entity.id
_entity.type
_entity.pdbx_description
1 polymer ?
#
loop_
_entity_poly.entity_id
_entity_poly.type
_entity_poly.pdbx_seq_one_letter_code
_entity_poly.pdbx_strand_id
1 'polypeptide(L)' 'MPNTREKPILFVDVDGVLSLFGFPGGGDLPGAFHWVDGVAHCIPAASGPRLERLAERYELVWATGW' A
#
# COMPACT_ATOMS: atom_id res chain seq x y z
N MET A 1 25.40 17.56 -18.62
CA MET A 1 25.07 17.74 -17.20
C MET A 1 24.43 16.45 -16.72
N PRO A 2 24.94 15.74 -15.70
CA PRO A 2 24.23 14.58 -15.19
C PRO A 2 22.90 15.05 -14.59
N ASN A 3 21.82 14.46 -15.11
CA ASN A 3 20.43 14.76 -14.76
C ASN A 3 20.24 14.66 -13.24
N THR A 4 19.55 15.62 -12.63
CA THR A 4 19.16 15.59 -11.20
C THR A 4 18.51 14.24 -10.87
N ARG A 5 19.20 13.44 -10.06
CA ARG A 5 18.94 12.00 -9.80
C ARG A 5 17.46 11.65 -9.71
N GLU A 6 17.00 10.77 -10.60
CA GLU A 6 15.69 10.13 -10.51
C GLU A 6 15.50 9.50 -9.13
N LYS A 7 14.29 9.62 -8.57
CA LYS A 7 13.96 9.02 -7.27
C LYS A 7 14.21 7.51 -7.35
N PRO A 8 14.80 6.88 -6.32
CA PRO A 8 14.86 5.43 -6.29
C PRO A 8 13.46 4.83 -6.36
N ILE A 9 13.32 3.71 -7.06
CA ILE A 9 12.05 2.97 -7.14
C ILE A 9 11.82 2.19 -5.85
N LEU A 10 10.59 2.25 -5.33
CA LEU A 10 10.10 1.43 -4.25
C LEU A 10 8.92 0.61 -4.75
N PHE A 11 9.11 -0.71 -4.82
CA PHE A 11 8.04 -1.66 -5.07
C PHE A 11 7.19 -1.81 -3.82
N VAL A 12 5.90 -1.52 -3.94
CA VAL A 12 4.92 -1.58 -2.86
C VAL A 12 4.02 -2.78 -3.10
N ASP A 13 4.27 -3.84 -2.33
CA ASP A 13 3.40 -5.00 -2.30
C ASP A 13 2.01 -4.62 -1.75
N VAL A 14 0.98 -5.29 -2.24
CA VAL A 14 -0.41 -5.00 -1.88
C VAL A 14 -0.97 -6.12 -1.01
N ASP A 15 -0.82 -7.37 -1.42
CA ASP A 15 -1.44 -8.50 -0.75
C ASP A 15 -0.74 -8.85 0.58
N GLY A 16 -1.45 -8.66 1.68
CA GLY A 16 -0.91 -8.87 3.02
C GLY A 16 -0.04 -7.71 3.51
N VAL A 17 0.16 -6.66 2.70
CA VAL A 17 0.93 -5.46 3.06
C VAL A 17 0.05 -4.21 3.15
N LEU A 18 -0.65 -3.85 2.06
CA LEU A 18 -1.64 -2.76 2.07
C LEU A 18 -3.06 -3.29 2.24
N SER A 19 -3.38 -4.41 1.58
CA SER A 19 -4.63 -5.15 1.68
C SER A 19 -4.44 -6.31 2.64
N LEU A 20 -4.88 -6.13 3.88
CA LEU A 20 -4.69 -7.13 4.93
C LEU A 20 -5.79 -8.19 4.91
N PHE A 21 -5.44 -9.41 5.32
CA PHE A 21 -6.34 -10.55 5.44
C PHE A 21 -5.82 -11.56 6.47
N GLY A 22 -6.56 -12.65 6.69
CA GLY A 22 -6.18 -13.69 7.65
C GLY A 22 -6.46 -13.31 9.12
N PHE A 23 -7.43 -12.43 9.35
CA PHE A 23 -7.76 -11.94 10.69
C PHE A 23 -8.26 -13.07 11.61
N PRO A 24 -7.86 -13.08 12.88
CA PRO A 24 -8.45 -13.99 13.86
C PRO A 24 -9.93 -13.66 14.05
N GLY A 25 -10.77 -14.68 14.19
CA GLY A 25 -12.20 -14.49 14.41
C GLY A 25 -12.49 -13.72 15.71
N GLY A 26 -13.31 -12.67 15.62
CA GLY A 26 -13.77 -11.88 16.77
C GLY A 26 -12.82 -10.78 17.26
N GLY A 27 -11.71 -10.52 16.56
CA GLY A 27 -10.80 -9.41 16.84
C GLY A 27 -11.15 -8.12 16.08
N ASP A 28 -10.57 -7.01 16.52
CA ASP A 28 -10.64 -5.74 15.80
C ASP A 28 -9.95 -5.84 14.43
N LEU A 29 -10.61 -5.30 13.41
CA LEU A 29 -10.02 -5.21 12.09
C LEU A 29 -8.97 -4.08 12.06
N PRO A 30 -7.83 -4.28 11.38
CA PRO A 30 -6.77 -3.28 11.33
C PRO A 30 -7.11 -2.05 10.48
N GLY A 31 -8.22 -2.10 9.74
CA GLY A 31 -8.66 -1.05 8.85
C GLY A 31 -10.12 -1.21 8.42
N ALA A 32 -10.59 -0.23 7.66
CA ALA A 32 -11.88 -0.32 7.01
C ALA A 32 -11.78 -1.19 5.75
N PHE A 33 -12.90 -1.81 5.38
CA PHE A 33 -13.00 -2.46 4.08
C PHE A 33 -13.32 -1.43 3.00
N HIS A 34 -12.55 -1.46 1.93
CA HIS A 34 -12.71 -0.65 0.73
C HIS A 34 -12.93 -1.56 -0.47
N TRP A 35 -13.91 -1.22 -1.31
CA TRP A 35 -14.19 -1.94 -2.55
C TRP A 35 -13.33 -1.36 -3.67
N VAL A 36 -12.43 -2.17 -4.25
CA VAL A 36 -11.53 -1.78 -5.35
C VAL A 36 -11.54 -2.90 -6.37
N ASP A 37 -11.81 -2.55 -7.64
CA ASP A 37 -11.72 -3.46 -8.80
C ASP A 37 -12.35 -4.85 -8.62
N GLY A 38 -13.49 -4.97 -7.92
CA GLY A 38 -14.15 -6.27 -7.72
C GLY A 38 -13.92 -6.91 -6.36
N VAL A 39 -12.98 -6.40 -5.56
CA VAL A 39 -12.46 -7.06 -4.36
C VAL A 39 -12.56 -6.14 -3.15
N ALA A 40 -12.93 -6.71 -1.99
CA ALA A 40 -12.91 -6.00 -0.72
C ALA A 40 -11.52 -6.08 -0.09
N HIS A 41 -10.88 -4.93 0.08
CA HIS A 41 -9.57 -4.80 0.71
C HIS A 41 -9.71 -4.18 2.09
N CYS A 42 -9.14 -4.81 3.12
CA CYS A 42 -9.02 -4.20 4.44
C CYS A 42 -7.75 -3.36 4.48
N ILE A 43 -7.90 -2.03 4.47
CA ILE A 43 -6.77 -1.10 4.37
C ILE A 43 -6.71 -0.25 5.67
N PRO A 44 -5.60 -0.32 6.43
CA PRO A 44 -5.40 0.54 7.59
C PRO A 44 -5.40 2.02 7.20
N ALA A 45 -6.07 2.86 7.99
CA ALA A 45 -6.11 4.31 7.74
C ALA A 45 -4.70 4.94 7.72
N ALA A 46 -3.76 4.37 8.48
CA ALA A 46 -2.37 4.83 8.53
C ALA A 46 -1.56 4.57 7.24
N SER A 47 -2.05 3.70 6.33
CA SER A 47 -1.36 3.38 5.09
C SER A 47 -1.26 4.58 4.15
N GLY A 48 -2.32 5.38 4.01
CA GLY A 48 -2.34 6.57 3.14
C GLY A 48 -1.24 7.58 3.48
N PRO A 49 -1.21 8.13 4.71
CA PRO A 49 -0.17 9.08 5.11
C PRO A 49 1.26 8.51 5.03
N ARG A 50 1.42 7.17 5.15
CA ARG A 50 2.72 6.52 5.00
C ARG A 50 3.15 6.48 3.53
N LEU A 51 2.24 6.21 2.61
CA LEU A 51 2.50 6.24 1.17
C LEU A 51 2.83 7.66 0.70
N GLU A 52 2.13 8.68 1.19
CA GLU A 52 2.44 10.09 0.89
C GLU A 52 3.89 10.44 1.26
N ARG A 53 4.31 10.14 2.49
CA ARG A 53 5.70 10.36 2.94
C ARG A 53 6.73 9.58 2.12
N LEU A 54 6.40 8.36 1.67
CA LEU A 54 7.30 7.58 0.84
C LEU A 54 7.40 8.15 -0.58
N ALA A 55 6.29 8.63 -1.15
CA ALA A 55 6.24 9.25 -2.48
C ALA A 55 7.07 10.54 -2.57
N GLU A 56 7.33 11.23 -1.46
CA GLU A 56 8.27 12.35 -1.41
C GLU A 56 9.69 11.93 -1.81
N ARG A 57 10.11 10.70 -1.47
CA ARG A 57 11.49 10.21 -1.63
C ARG A 57 11.66 9.13 -2.69
N TYR A 58 10.62 8.36 -2.98
CA TYR A 58 10.64 7.22 -3.90
C TYR A 58 9.64 7.41 -5.03
N GLU A 59 9.92 6.80 -6.17
CA GLU A 59 8.88 6.47 -7.15
C GLU A 59 8.20 5.18 -6.68
N LEU A 60 6.90 5.24 -6.39
CA LEU A 60 6.15 4.08 -5.92
C LEU A 60 5.60 3.30 -7.10
N VAL A 61 5.87 2.00 -7.12
CA VAL A 61 5.36 1.07 -8.12
C VAL A 61 4.61 -0.04 -7.40
N TRP A 62 3.36 -0.31 -7.79
CA TRP A 62 2.60 -1.41 -7.22
C TRP A 62 3.21 -2.75 -7.64
N ALA A 63 3.54 -3.59 -6.67
CA ALA A 63 4.03 -4.94 -6.87
C ALA A 63 2.91 -5.91 -6.51
N THR A 64 1.97 -6.09 -7.43
CA THR A 64 0.80 -6.95 -7.23
C THR A 64 0.60 -7.87 -8.43
N GLY A 65 -0.15 -8.96 -8.22
CA GLY A 65 -0.44 -9.99 -9.21
C GLY A 65 -1.64 -9.70 -10.12
N TRP A 66 -2.30 -8.56 -9.98
CA TRP A 66 -3.46 -8.15 -10.78
C TRP A 66 -3.18 -6.95 -11.69
#